data_AF-A0AAV5WZB8-F1
#
_entry.id   AF-A0AAV5WZB8-F1
#
_cell.length_a   1.000
_cell.length_b   1.000
_cell.length_c   1.000
_cell.angle_alpha   90.00
_cell.angle_beta   90.00
_cell.angle_gamma   90.00
#
_symmetry.space_group_name_H-M   'P 1'
#
loop_
_entity.id
_entity.type
_entity.pdbx_description
1 polymer ?
#
loop_
_entity_poly.entity_id
_entity_poly.type
_entity_poly.pdbx_seq_one_letter_code
_entity_poly.pdbx_strand_id
1 'polypeptide(L)'
;QGVTLEQWSSFSIFLNNLAQFSTAVRLYTNADMPVTKAEFARAVQCTCGRDWDDTVVDLIFAVFDANDDGKLSYREFLAVMNDRLHRGLKTRNDRGWTWKDFKRCVINEMSR
;
A
#
# COMPACT_ATOMS: atom_id res chain seq x y z
N GLN A 1 -18.32 -7.85 -16.76
CA GLN A 1 -17.33 -7.32 -17.73
C GLN A 1 -15.93 -7.57 -17.18
N GLY A 2 -14.94 -7.80 -18.03
CA GLY A 2 -13.55 -8.01 -17.61
C GLY A 2 -12.70 -6.74 -17.72
N VAL A 3 -11.44 -6.81 -17.26
CA VAL A 3 -10.48 -5.70 -17.32
C VAL A 3 -9.81 -5.66 -18.70
N THR A 4 -9.70 -4.47 -19.30
CA THR A 4 -8.99 -4.30 -20.58
C THR A 4 -7.47 -4.28 -20.37
N LEU A 5 -6.71 -4.54 -21.44
CA LEU A 5 -5.24 -4.46 -21.38
C LEU A 5 -4.75 -3.04 -21.01
N GLU A 6 -5.45 -2.01 -21.47
CA GLU A 6 -5.11 -0.62 -21.21
C GLU A 6 -5.35 -0.24 -19.74
N GLN A 7 -6.47 -0.69 -19.17
CA GLN A 7 -6.77 -0.56 -17.74
C GLN A 7 -5.70 -1.29 -16.88
N TRP A 8 -5.32 -2.50 -17.28
CA TRP A 8 -4.25 -3.25 -16.61
C TRP A 8 -2.87 -2.58 -16.74
N SER A 9 -2.55 -2.01 -17.90
CA SER A 9 -1.28 -1.31 -18.13
C SER A 9 -1.15 -0.09 -17.22
N SER A 10 -2.20 0.73 -17.14
CA SER A 10 -2.27 1.87 -16.22
C SER A 10 -2.09 1.44 -14.76
N PHE A 11 -2.77 0.36 -14.35
CA PHE A 11 -2.58 -0.23 -13.03
C PHE A 11 -1.13 -0.67 -12.78
N SER A 12 -0.51 -1.39 -13.70
CA SER A 12 0.88 -1.86 -13.59
C SER A 12 1.88 -0.71 -13.46
N ILE A 13 1.69 0.37 -14.22
CA ILE A 13 2.54 1.57 -14.14
C ILE A 13 2.41 2.25 -12.78
N PHE A 14 1.21 2.36 -12.23
CA PHE A 14 1.01 2.86 -10.86
C PHE A 14 1.71 2.00 -9.82
N LEU A 15 1.60 0.67 -9.93
CA LEU A 15 2.29 -0.25 -9.02
C LEU A 15 3.80 -0.02 -9.01
N ASN A 16 4.39 0.29 -10.15
CA ASN A 16 5.82 0.62 -10.23
C ASN A 16 6.17 1.99 -9.61
N ASN A 17 5.21 2.91 -9.54
CA ASN A 17 5.37 4.25 -8.96
C ASN A 17 4.79 4.39 -7.55
N LEU A 18 4.47 3.26 -6.89
CA LEU A 18 3.87 3.24 -5.56
C LEU A 18 4.69 4.02 -4.53
N ALA A 19 6.02 4.06 -4.64
CA ALA A 19 6.87 4.81 -3.70
C ALA A 19 6.51 6.32 -3.62
N GLN A 20 6.23 6.94 -4.77
CA GLN A 20 5.83 8.36 -4.81
C GLN A 20 4.43 8.54 -4.21
N PHE A 21 3.50 7.64 -4.57
CA PHE A 21 2.16 7.61 -4.01
C PHE A 21 2.15 7.37 -2.50
N SER A 22 3.12 6.59 -1.98
CA SER A 22 3.28 6.30 -0.55
C SER A 22 3.45 7.54 0.29
N THR A 23 4.19 8.51 -0.26
CA THR A 23 4.51 9.76 0.44
C THR A 23 3.26 10.62 0.55
N ALA A 24 2.44 10.66 -0.51
CA ALA A 24 1.16 11.35 -0.50
C ALA A 24 0.19 10.72 0.49
N VAL A 25 0.02 9.39 0.45
CA VAL A 25 -0.89 8.66 1.36
C VAL A 25 -0.44 8.78 2.81
N ARG A 26 0.88 8.73 3.08
CA ARG A 26 1.44 8.96 4.41
C ARG A 26 1.01 10.30 5.01
N LEU A 27 0.85 11.34 4.20
CA LEU A 27 0.41 12.65 4.66
C LEU A 27 -1.03 12.60 5.19
N TYR A 28 -1.93 11.92 4.49
CA TYR A 28 -3.33 11.72 4.91
C TYR A 28 -3.42 10.84 6.15
N THR A 29 -2.66 9.74 6.17
CA THR A 29 -2.72 8.80 7.28
C THR A 29 -2.05 9.30 8.55
N ASN A 30 -1.03 10.15 8.45
CA ASN A 30 -0.43 10.81 9.62
C ASN A 30 -1.41 11.79 10.31
N ALA A 31 -2.44 12.24 9.58
CA ALA A 31 -3.54 13.02 10.12
C ALA A 31 -4.68 12.14 10.67
N ASP A 32 -4.46 10.82 10.80
CA ASP A 32 -5.46 9.82 11.20
C ASP A 32 -6.71 9.80 10.32
N MET A 33 -6.58 10.28 9.08
CA MET A 33 -7.65 10.35 8.10
C MET A 33 -7.59 9.13 7.16
N PRO A 34 -8.65 8.31 7.08
CA PRO A 34 -8.71 7.22 6.11
C PRO A 34 -8.87 7.76 4.69
N VAL A 35 -8.21 7.12 3.71
CA VAL A 35 -8.23 7.60 2.32
C VAL A 35 -9.45 7.04 1.60
N THR A 36 -10.37 7.91 1.19
CA THR A 36 -11.55 7.57 0.39
C THR A 36 -11.19 7.40 -1.09
N LYS A 37 -12.09 6.77 -1.88
CA LYS A 37 -11.92 6.64 -3.35
C LYS A 37 -11.67 7.99 -4.04
N ALA A 38 -12.37 9.04 -3.62
CA ALA A 38 -12.22 10.39 -4.18
C ALA A 38 -10.84 11.01 -3.87
N GLU A 39 -10.33 10.79 -2.66
CA GLU A 39 -8.99 11.25 -2.28
C GLU A 39 -7.90 10.43 -2.96
N PHE A 40 -8.13 9.13 -3.11
CA PHE A 40 -7.25 8.25 -3.86
C PHE A 40 -7.13 8.68 -5.32
N ALA A 41 -8.25 8.90 -6.01
CA ALA A 41 -8.28 9.37 -7.39
C ALA A 41 -7.53 10.71 -7.54
N ARG A 42 -7.74 11.63 -6.59
CA ARG A 42 -7.06 12.93 -6.57
C ARG A 42 -5.55 12.79 -6.35
N ALA A 43 -5.14 11.91 -5.43
CA ALA A 43 -3.73 11.64 -5.18
C ALA A 43 -3.06 11.00 -6.40
N VAL A 44 -3.73 10.06 -7.07
CA VAL A 44 -3.26 9.44 -8.31
C VAL A 44 -3.13 10.48 -9.43
N GLN A 45 -4.11 11.37 -9.58
CA GLN A 45 -4.06 12.48 -10.55
C GLN A 45 -2.83 13.36 -10.31
N CYS A 46 -2.57 13.73 -9.05
CA CYS A 46 -1.41 14.54 -8.69
C CYS A 46 -0.07 13.83 -8.93
N THR A 47 0.00 12.51 -8.74
CA THR A 47 1.26 11.75 -8.88
C THR A 47 1.53 11.22 -10.28
N CYS A 48 0.48 10.90 -11.04
CA CYS A 48 0.59 10.24 -12.34
C CYS A 48 0.17 11.13 -13.52
N GLY A 49 -0.48 12.27 -13.26
CA GLY A 49 -0.86 13.26 -14.27
C GLY A 49 -1.88 12.75 -15.30
N ARG A 50 -2.67 11.72 -14.97
CA ARG A 50 -3.70 11.14 -15.85
C ARG A 50 -4.92 10.78 -15.03
N ASP A 51 -6.10 11.03 -15.60
CA ASP A 51 -7.36 10.58 -15.02
C ASP A 51 -7.47 9.06 -15.14
N TRP A 52 -8.04 8.44 -14.11
CA TRP A 52 -8.18 6.99 -14.02
C TRP A 52 -9.62 6.59 -14.24
N ASP A 53 -9.80 5.46 -14.92
CA ASP A 53 -11.10 4.81 -15.06
C ASP A 53 -11.59 4.34 -13.68
N ASP A 54 -12.84 4.67 -13.35
CA ASP A 54 -13.47 4.30 -12.07
C ASP A 54 -13.39 2.79 -11.81
N THR A 55 -13.47 1.96 -12.85
CA THR A 55 -13.33 0.50 -12.76
C THR A 55 -11.96 0.11 -12.22
N VAL A 56 -10.90 0.84 -12.57
CA VAL A 56 -9.54 0.56 -12.10
C VAL A 56 -9.39 0.98 -10.64
N VAL A 57 -10.01 2.10 -10.25
CA VAL A 57 -10.04 2.53 -8.84
C VAL A 57 -10.81 1.51 -8.00
N ASP A 58 -11.94 1.01 -8.48
CA ASP A 58 -12.72 -0.02 -7.81
C ASP A 58 -11.95 -1.34 -7.65
N LEU A 59 -11.22 -1.77 -8.69
CA LEU A 59 -10.34 -2.94 -8.62
C LEU A 59 -9.21 -2.77 -7.62
N ILE A 60 -8.65 -1.56 -7.51
CA ILE A 60 -7.63 -1.26 -6.51
C ILE A 60 -8.21 -1.41 -5.10
N PHE A 61 -9.37 -0.80 -4.84
CA PHE A 61 -10.01 -0.89 -3.52
C PHE A 61 -10.38 -2.33 -3.20
N ALA A 62 -10.91 -3.11 -4.15
CA ALA A 62 -11.17 -4.53 -3.96
C ALA A 62 -9.93 -5.38 -3.60
N VAL A 63 -8.72 -4.91 -3.94
CA VAL A 63 -7.46 -5.60 -3.62
C VAL A 63 -6.83 -5.06 -2.33
N PHE A 64 -7.04 -3.79 -2.00
CA PHE A 64 -6.32 -3.11 -0.92
C PHE A 64 -7.17 -2.98 0.35
N ASP A 65 -8.47 -2.84 0.22
CA ASP A 65 -9.42 -2.77 1.32
C ASP A 65 -9.72 -4.18 1.84
N ALA A 66 -9.08 -4.55 2.95
CA ALA A 66 -9.22 -5.87 3.54
C ALA A 66 -10.49 -6.01 4.39
N ASN A 67 -11.08 -4.89 4.81
CA ASN A 67 -12.21 -4.85 5.73
C ASN A 67 -13.54 -4.46 5.04
N ASP A 68 -13.47 -4.07 3.76
CA ASP A 68 -14.58 -3.70 2.88
C ASP A 68 -15.37 -2.46 3.39
N ASP A 69 -14.69 -1.50 4.03
CA ASP A 69 -15.29 -0.25 4.50
C ASP A 69 -15.31 0.87 3.43
N GLY A 70 -14.77 0.59 2.24
CA GLY A 70 -14.69 1.52 1.12
C GLY A 70 -13.61 2.59 1.29
N LYS A 71 -12.71 2.42 2.26
CA LYS A 71 -11.61 3.33 2.58
C LYS A 71 -10.32 2.54 2.70
N LEU A 72 -9.20 3.26 2.59
CA LEU A 72 -7.89 2.67 2.79
C LEU A 72 -7.27 3.26 4.05
N SER A 73 -7.12 2.40 5.06
CA SER A 73 -6.31 2.71 6.22
C SER A 73 -4.82 2.64 5.89
N TYR A 74 -4.00 3.28 6.73
CA TYR A 74 -2.54 3.19 6.60
C TYR A 74 -2.02 1.75 6.64
N ARG A 75 -2.64 0.89 7.46
CA ARG A 75 -2.22 -0.49 7.64
C ARG A 75 -2.48 -1.33 6.38
N GLU A 76 -3.66 -1.20 5.80
CA GLU A 76 -4.04 -1.84 4.54
C GLU A 76 -3.12 -1.41 3.41
N PHE A 77 -2.89 -0.10 3.31
CA PHE A 77 -2.01 0.46 2.31
C PHE A 77 -0.55 -0.04 2.45
N LEU A 78 0.00 -0.06 3.67
CA LEU A 78 1.35 -0.59 3.94
C LEU A 78 1.46 -2.10 3.67
N ALA A 79 0.43 -2.88 3.98
CA ALA A 79 0.43 -4.32 3.77
C ALA A 79 0.61 -4.64 2.27
N VAL A 80 -0.14 -3.95 1.42
CA VAL A 80 -0.04 -4.07 -0.04
C VAL A 80 1.32 -3.57 -0.54
N MET A 81 1.78 -2.42 -0.05
CA MET A 81 3.07 -1.84 -0.46
C MET A 81 4.24 -2.76 -0.17
N ASN A 82 4.27 -3.34 1.04
CA ASN A 82 5.33 -4.27 1.41
C ASN A 82 5.27 -5.52 0.55
N ASP A 83 4.10 -6.09 0.27
CA ASP A 83 4.03 -7.31 -0.53
C ASP A 83 4.49 -7.08 -1.99
N ARG A 84 4.17 -5.90 -2.54
CA ARG A 84 4.52 -5.54 -3.92
C ARG A 84 5.94 -5.03 -4.11
N LEU A 85 6.51 -4.26 -3.17
CA LEU A 85 7.92 -3.87 -3.21
C LEU A 85 8.84 -5.09 -3.27
N HIS A 86 8.43 -6.16 -2.60
CA HIS A 86 9.16 -7.42 -2.61
C HIS A 86 8.78 -8.34 -3.79
N ARG A 87 7.78 -8.00 -4.62
CA ARG A 87 7.28 -8.83 -5.75
C ARG A 87 7.01 -10.29 -5.36
N GLY A 88 6.59 -10.56 -4.11
CA GLY A 88 6.49 -11.92 -3.57
C GLY A 88 7.83 -12.62 -3.27
N LEU A 89 8.96 -11.99 -3.62
CA LEU A 89 10.31 -12.35 -3.17
C LEU A 89 10.54 -11.78 -1.78
N LYS A 90 9.76 -12.21 -0.79
CA LYS A 90 10.21 -12.10 0.59
C LYS A 90 11.46 -12.96 0.67
N THR A 91 12.62 -12.35 0.84
CA THR A 91 13.77 -13.11 1.32
C THR A 91 13.27 -13.77 2.59
N ARG A 92 13.09 -15.09 2.58
CA ARG A 92 13.02 -15.85 3.82
C ARG A 92 14.22 -15.33 4.59
N ASN A 93 13.97 -14.70 5.73
CA ASN A 93 15.03 -14.37 6.64
C ASN A 93 15.51 -15.73 7.20
N ASP A 94 16.26 -16.48 6.39
CA ASP A 94 16.91 -17.74 6.76
C ASP A 94 18.02 -17.47 7.79
N ARG A 95 18.25 -16.20 8.15
CA ARG A 95 18.84 -15.88 9.45
C ARG A 95 17.79 -16.15 10.52
N GLY A 96 17.78 -17.38 10.99
CA GLY A 96 17.06 -17.77 12.20
C GLY A 96 17.30 -16.76 13.34
N TRP A 97 16.31 -16.68 14.22
CA TRP A 97 16.26 -15.74 15.34
C TRP A 97 17.61 -15.65 16.08
N THR A 98 18.26 -14.48 16.09
CA THR A 98 19.57 -14.34 16.73
C THR A 98 19.43 -13.88 18.18
N TRP A 99 20.42 -14.20 19.01
CA TRP A 99 20.49 -13.70 20.40
C TRP A 99 20.39 -12.18 20.51
N LYS A 100 20.87 -11.44 19.49
CA LYS A 100 20.75 -9.97 19.43
C LYS A 100 19.29 -9.52 19.26
N ASP A 101 18.49 -10.28 18.51
CA ASP A 101 17.07 -9.98 18.32
C ASP A 101 16.26 -10.25 19.59
N PHE A 102 16.53 -11.37 20.27
CA PHE A 102 15.97 -11.67 21.60
C PHE A 102 16.28 -10.56 22.60
N LYS A 103 17.57 -10.23 22.76
CA LYS A 103 18.02 -9.23 23.74
C LYS A 103 17.39 -7.86 23.48
N ARG A 104 17.26 -7.46 22.21
CA ARG A 104 16.60 -6.21 21.82
C ARG A 104 15.10 -6.21 22.15
N CYS A 105 14.42 -7.35 21.95
CA CYS A 105 13.01 -7.49 22.28
C CYS A 105 12.79 -7.38 23.80
N VAL A 106 13.59 -8.08 24.60
CA VAL A 106 13.52 -8.00 26.07
C VAL A 106 13.82 -6.60 26.57
N ILE A 107 14.85 -5.93 26.03
CA ILE A 107 15.18 -4.55 26.43
C ILE A 107 14.01 -3.60 26.13
N ASN A 108 13.42 -3.68 24.94
CA ASN A 108 12.29 -2.82 24.57
C ASN A 108 11.06 -3.06 25.46
N GLU A 109 10.80 -4.30 25.83
CA GLU A 109 9.65 -4.63 26.69
C GLU A 109 9.88 -4.22 28.15
N MET A 110 11.12 -4.31 28.63
CA MET A 110 11.49 -3.85 29.97
C MET A 110 11.68 -2.33 30.07
N SER A 111 11.75 -1.64 28.93
CA SER A 111 11.88 -0.17 28.85
C SER A 111 10.55 0.53 28.54
N ARG A 112 9.46 -0.24 28.43
CA ARG A 112 8.08 0.24 28.44
C ARG A 112 7.60 0.40 29.87
#